data_AF-A0A257PWH4-F1
#
_entry.id   AF-A0A257PWH4-F1
#
_cell.length_a   1.000
_cell.length_b   1.000
_cell.length_c   1.000
_cell.angle_alpha   90.00
_cell.angle_beta   90.00
_cell.angle_gamma   90.00
#
_symmetry.space_group_name_H-M   'P 1'
#
loop_
_entity.id
_entity.type
_entity.pdbx_description
1 polymer ?
#
loop_
_entity_poly.entity_id
_entity_poly.type
_entity_poly.pdbx_seq_one_letter_code
_entity_poly.pdbx_strand_id
1 'polypeptide(L)' 'MRSCAEAKYFLAHCPGVKMDGNRDGTPCEQQWCSR' A
#
# COMPACT_ATOMS: atom_id res chain seq x y z
N MET A 1 2.85 -0.18 8.36
CA MET A 1 3.52 -0.87 7.25
C MET A 1 4.87 -0.24 7.02
N ARG A 2 5.97 -0.66 7.63
CA ARG A 2 7.19 0.17 7.76
C ARG A 2 7.87 0.58 6.44
N SER A 3 7.42 0.12 5.27
CA SER A 3 8.00 0.46 3.96
C SER A 3 6.99 0.34 2.81
N CYS A 4 7.23 1.06 1.72
CA CYS A 4 6.42 1.03 0.49
C CYS A 4 6.26 -0.41 -0.07
N ALA A 5 7.33 -1.20 -0.02
CA ALA A 5 7.32 -2.59 -0.47
C ALA A 5 6.40 -3.48 0.37
N GLU A 6 6.39 -3.30 1.69
CA GLU A 6 5.49 -4.02 2.60
C GLU A 6 4.04 -3.62 2.33
N ALA A 7 3.78 -2.32 2.14
CA ALA A 7 2.43 -1.86 1.83
C ALA A 7 1.90 -2.39 0.49
N LYS A 8 2.76 -2.47 -0.55
CA LYS A 8 2.44 -3.14 -1.82
C LYS A 8 2.22 -4.64 -1.64
N TYR A 9 3.02 -5.29 -0.80
CA TYR A 9 2.85 -6.71 -0.49
C TYR A 9 1.48 -6.98 0.15
N PHE A 10 1.09 -6.18 1.14
CA PHE A 10 -0.22 -6.31 1.77
C PHE A 10 -1.38 -6.01 0.80
N LEU A 11 -1.24 -5.05 -0.12
CA LEU A 11 -2.23 -4.82 -1.17
C LEU A 11 -2.39 -6.02 -2.11
N ALA A 12 -1.28 -6.70 -2.44
CA ALA A 12 -1.29 -7.86 -3.31
C ALA A 12 -1.74 -9.16 -2.61
N HIS A 13 -1.42 -9.33 -1.32
CA HIS A 13 -1.68 -10.56 -0.57
C HIS A 13 -2.93 -10.52 0.32
N CYS A 14 -3.38 -9.34 0.76
CA CYS A 14 -4.58 -9.19 1.57
C CYS A 14 -5.69 -8.48 0.78
N PRO A 15 -6.67 -9.20 0.22
CA PRO A 15 -7.81 -8.57 -0.41
C PRO A 15 -8.65 -7.81 0.65
N GLY A 16 -8.85 -6.51 0.43
CA GLY A 16 -9.69 -5.66 1.31
C GLY A 16 -8.96 -4.65 2.18
N VAL A 17 -7.64 -4.49 2.03
CA VAL A 17 -6.93 -3.35 2.65
C VAL A 17 -7.41 -2.04 2.02
N LYS A 18 -7.97 -1.15 2.84
CA LYS A 18 -8.39 0.21 2.46
C LYS A 18 -7.22 1.20 2.36
N MET A 19 -6.09 0.74 1.82
CA MET A 19 -4.89 1.57 1.70
C MET A 19 -4.64 2.02 0.26
N ASP A 20 -5.32 1.42 -0.71
CA ASP A 20 -5.27 1.79 -2.12
C ASP A 20 -6.68 2.20 -2.56
N GLY A 21 -6.96 3.50 -2.44
CA GLY A 21 -8.28 4.07 -2.72
C GLY A 21 -8.61 4.10 -4.21
N ASN A 22 -7.58 4.10 -5.05
CA ASN A 22 -7.59 4.29 -6.48
C ASN A 22 -7.29 2.98 -7.26
N ARG A 23 -6.90 1.91 -6.55
CA ARG A 23 -6.68 0.53 -7.05
C ARG A 23 -5.51 0.40 -8.03
N ASP A 24 -4.50 1.26 -7.89
CA ASP A 24 -3.28 1.31 -8.69
C ASP A 24 -2.14 0.46 -8.09
N GLY A 25 -2.44 -0.34 -7.06
CA GLY A 25 -1.47 -1.21 -6.40
C GLY A 25 -0.45 -0.44 -5.58
N THR A 26 -0.74 0.82 -5.27
CA THR A 26 0.13 1.70 -4.47
C THR A 26 -0.64 2.20 -3.26
N PRO A 27 -0.04 2.16 -2.06
CA PRO A 27 -0.68 2.73 -0.89
C PRO A 27 -0.83 4.26 -1.03
N CYS A 28 -2.03 4.78 -0.75
CA CYS A 28 -2.38 6.20 -0.64
C CYS A 28 -1.55 6.92 0.43
N GLU A 29 -1.20 6.19 1.49
CA GLU A 29 -0.40 6.69 2.61
C GLU A 29 1.05 6.92 2.16
N GLN A 30 1.33 8.19 1.81
CA GLN A 30 2.65 8.64 1.38
C GLN A 30 3.73 8.33 2.41
N GLN A 31 3.43 8.25 3.71
CA GLN A 31 4.39 7.90 4.76
C GLN A 31 5.14 6.56 4.52
N TRP A 32 4.61 5.69 3.67
CA TRP A 32 5.25 4.42 3.32
C TRP A 32 6.10 4.53 2.05
N CYS A 33 5.72 5.40 1.11
CA CYS A 33 6.41 5.61 -0.17
C CYS A 33 7.07 7.00 -0.28
N SER A 34 7.23 7.71 0.84
CA SER A 34 7.90 9.00 0.95
C SER A 34 9.41 8.80 1.03
N ARG A 35 9.97 8.23 -0.04
CA ARG A 35 11.37 8.42 -0.47
C ARG A 35 11.55 7.94 -1.90
#